data_AF-A0A8D4BA75-F1
#
_entry.id   AF-A0A8D4BA75-F1
#
_cell.length_a   1.000
_cell.length_b   1.000
_cell.length_c   1.000
_cell.angle_alpha   90.00
_cell.angle_beta   90.00
_cell.angle_gamma   90.00
#
_symmetry.space_group_name_H-M   'P 1'
#
loop_
_entity.id
_entity.type
_entity.pdbx_description
1 polymer ?
#
loop_
_entity_poly.entity_id
_entity_poly.type
_entity_poly.pdbx_seq_one_letter_code
_entity_poly.pdbx_strand_id
1 'polypeptide(L)'
;MTAGLVAFVRARFNEELEKARFAGNVVGSRPERFGVGPEEAAEHARFSVAAAEARIVLLDDTVVPYLGTAGPGGRNAEFQLRLLAAPYVEHRDYPHDDGSARRPGSPA
;
A
#
# COMPACT_ATOMS: atom_id res chain seq x y z
N MET A 1 1.48 -16.18 6.72
CA MET A 1 1.57 -14.73 6.92
C MET A 1 2.07 -13.99 5.69
N THR A 2 3.29 -14.24 5.19
CA THR A 2 3.91 -13.48 4.08
C THR A 2 3.04 -13.36 2.83
N ALA A 3 2.47 -14.47 2.33
CA ALA A 3 1.58 -14.44 1.17
C ALA A 3 0.30 -13.62 1.41
N GLY A 4 -0.26 -13.67 2.63
CA GLY A 4 -1.42 -12.88 3.02
C GLY A 4 -1.10 -11.39 3.12
N LEU A 5 0.07 -11.04 3.69
CA LEU A 5 0.53 -9.66 3.78
C LEU A 5 0.84 -9.08 2.39
N VAL A 6 1.42 -9.86 1.48
CA VAL A 6 1.59 -9.46 0.06
C VAL A 6 0.24 -9.17 -0.60
N ALA A 7 -0.71 -10.09 -0.48
CA ALA A 7 -2.05 -9.91 -1.07
C ALA A 7 -2.75 -8.66 -0.51
N PHE A 8 -2.64 -8.46 0.81
CA PHE A 8 -3.16 -7.28 1.49
C PHE A 8 -2.53 -5.98 0.97
N VAL A 9 -1.20 -5.88 0.96
CA VAL A 9 -0.49 -4.67 0.48
C VAL A 9 -0.81 -4.40 -0.98
N ARG A 10 -0.83 -5.44 -1.83
CA ARG A 10 -1.21 -5.30 -3.24
C ARG A 10 -2.64 -4.78 -3.39
N ALA A 11 -3.58 -5.25 -2.58
CA ALA A 11 -4.96 -4.75 -2.58
C ALA A 11 -5.03 -3.27 -2.16
N ARG A 12 -4.28 -2.86 -1.13
CA ARG A 12 -4.22 -1.46 -0.71
C ARG A 12 -3.63 -0.56 -1.81
N PHE A 13 -2.55 -0.98 -2.46
CA PHE A 13 -1.95 -0.18 -3.54
C PHE A 13 -2.86 -0.04 -4.76
N ASN A 14 -3.58 -1.11 -5.13
CA ASN A 14 -4.59 -1.01 -6.18
C ASN A 14 -5.73 -0.05 -5.81
N GLU A 15 -6.20 -0.09 -4.55
CA GLU A 15 -7.22 0.86 -4.08
C GLU A 15 -6.72 2.31 -4.14
N GLU A 16 -5.48 2.57 -3.73
CA GLU A 16 -4.89 3.91 -3.83
C GLU A 16 -4.73 4.38 -5.28
N LEU A 17 -4.40 3.48 -6.21
CA LEU A 17 -4.40 3.79 -7.65
C LEU A 17 -5.79 4.15 -8.16
N GLU A 18 -6.81 3.39 -7.78
CA GLU A 18 -8.20 3.70 -8.14
C GLU A 18 -8.65 5.05 -7.58
N LYS A 19 -8.31 5.34 -6.31
CA LYS A 19 -8.57 6.65 -5.69
C LYS A 19 -7.85 7.77 -6.42
N ALA A 20 -6.58 7.60 -6.78
CA ALA A 20 -5.82 8.60 -7.51
C ALA A 20 -6.46 8.91 -8.87
N ARG A 21 -6.87 7.88 -9.61
CA ARG A 21 -7.58 8.03 -10.90
C ARG A 21 -8.94 8.71 -10.71
N PHE A 22 -9.70 8.29 -9.71
CA PHE A 22 -11.00 8.88 -9.39
C PHE A 22 -10.87 10.36 -9.01
N ALA A 23 -9.97 10.69 -8.08
CA ALA A 23 -9.71 12.06 -7.65
C ALA A 23 -9.22 12.93 -8.82
N GLY A 24 -8.30 12.42 -9.63
CA GLY A 24 -7.84 13.10 -10.84
C GLY A 24 -8.97 13.42 -11.81
N ASN A 25 -9.88 12.48 -12.04
CA ASN A 25 -11.06 12.69 -12.89
C ASN A 25 -12.03 13.71 -12.29
N VAL A 26 -12.32 13.60 -10.99
CA VAL A 26 -13.26 14.50 -10.30
C VAL A 26 -12.73 15.93 -10.28
N VAL A 27 -11.49 16.12 -9.81
CA VAL A 27 -10.86 17.45 -9.73
C VAL A 27 -10.62 18.00 -11.12
N GLY A 28 -10.10 17.20 -12.05
CA GLY A 28 -9.83 17.63 -13.43
C GLY A 28 -11.09 18.03 -14.22
N SER A 29 -12.26 17.50 -13.87
CA SER A 29 -13.52 17.88 -14.53
C SER A 29 -14.05 19.26 -14.14
N ARG A 30 -13.71 19.75 -12.93
CA ARG A 30 -14.17 21.04 -12.37
C ARG A 30 -13.12 21.62 -11.39
N PRO A 31 -11.90 21.92 -11.86
CA PRO A 31 -10.79 22.31 -10.97
C PRO A 31 -11.09 23.58 -10.17
N GLU A 32 -11.83 24.53 -10.75
CA GLU A 32 -12.28 25.76 -10.10
C GLU A 32 -13.14 25.53 -8.85
N ARG A 33 -13.90 24.42 -8.78
CA ARG A 33 -14.69 24.06 -7.58
C ARG A 33 -13.79 23.75 -6.38
N PHE A 34 -12.55 23.35 -6.65
CA PHE A 34 -11.55 22.99 -5.66
C PHE A 34 -10.47 24.08 -5.48
N GLY A 35 -10.65 25.24 -6.13
CA GLY A 35 -9.72 26.37 -6.02
C GLY A 35 -8.35 26.13 -6.65
N VAL A 36 -8.24 25.20 -7.61
CA VAL A 36 -6.99 24.89 -8.31
C VAL A 36 -7.10 25.23 -9.80
N GLY A 37 -5.97 25.53 -10.44
CA GLY A 37 -5.92 25.75 -11.88
C GLY A 37 -6.09 24.43 -12.66
N PRO A 38 -6.63 24.44 -13.90
CA PRO A 38 -6.77 23.23 -14.71
C PRO A 38 -5.44 22.50 -14.99
N GLU A 39 -4.37 23.26 -15.24
CA GLU A 39 -3.04 22.71 -15.50
C GLU A 39 -2.45 22.04 -14.26
N GLU A 40 -2.55 22.71 -13.10
CA GLU A 40 -2.13 22.18 -11.81
C GLU A 40 -2.91 20.91 -11.44
N ALA A 41 -4.23 20.91 -11.63
CA ALA A 41 -5.07 19.74 -11.41
C ALA A 41 -4.64 18.55 -12.29
N ALA A 42 -4.33 18.80 -13.57
CA ALA A 42 -3.88 17.76 -14.50
C ALA A 42 -2.47 17.24 -14.18
N GLU A 43 -1.55 18.12 -13.76
CA GLU A 43 -0.23 17.72 -13.27
C GLU A 43 -0.33 16.87 -12.01
N HIS A 44 -1.10 17.32 -11.02
CA HIS A 44 -1.29 16.61 -9.77
C HIS A 44 -1.94 15.23 -9.97
N ALA A 45 -2.92 15.14 -10.88
CA ALA A 45 -3.54 13.87 -11.25
C ALA A 45 -2.52 12.89 -11.85
N ARG A 46 -1.71 13.36 -12.82
CA ARG A 46 -0.66 12.54 -13.46
C ARG A 46 0.37 12.06 -12.43
N PHE A 47 0.84 12.97 -11.57
CA PHE A 47 1.79 12.64 -10.51
C PHE A 47 1.22 11.59 -9.55
N SER A 48 -0.01 11.78 -9.07
CA SER A 48 -0.64 10.87 -8.11
C SER A 48 -0.82 9.47 -8.67
N VAL A 49 -1.25 9.36 -9.94
CA VAL A 49 -1.36 8.07 -10.64
C VAL A 49 0.01 7.41 -10.79
N ALA A 50 1.01 8.13 -11.28
CA ALA A 50 2.35 7.60 -11.46
C ALA A 50 2.98 7.13 -10.14
N ALA A 51 2.77 7.88 -9.05
CA ALA A 51 3.24 7.51 -7.72
C ALA A 51 2.58 6.23 -7.20
N ALA A 52 1.27 6.04 -7.44
CA ALA A 52 0.57 4.82 -7.05
C ALA A 52 1.03 3.61 -7.89
N GLU A 53 1.21 3.78 -9.21
CA GLU A 53 1.74 2.73 -10.09
C GLU A 53 3.16 2.30 -9.70
N ALA A 54 4.03 3.26 -9.36
CA ALA A 54 5.38 2.97 -8.91
C ALA A 54 5.43 2.10 -7.65
N ARG A 55 4.46 2.24 -6.73
CA ARG A 55 4.38 1.39 -5.52
C ARG A 55 4.00 -0.04 -5.86
N ILE A 56 3.13 -0.25 -6.86
CA ILE A 56 2.77 -1.58 -7.35
C ILE A 56 3.99 -2.25 -7.98
N VAL A 57 4.69 -1.54 -8.86
CA VAL A 57 5.94 -2.02 -9.49
C VAL A 57 6.99 -2.36 -8.44
N LEU A 58 7.18 -1.48 -7.43
CA LEU A 58 8.10 -1.75 -6.34
C LEU A 58 7.78 -3.08 -5.64
N LEU A 59 6.51 -3.31 -5.29
CA LEU A 59 6.10 -4.56 -4.64
C LEU A 59 6.35 -5.77 -5.54
N ASP A 60 5.87 -5.71 -6.78
CA ASP A 60 5.81 -6.87 -7.68
C ASP A 60 7.19 -7.23 -8.26
N ASP A 61 8.03 -6.24 -8.56
CA ASP A 61 9.31 -6.47 -9.23
C ASP A 61 10.49 -6.56 -8.26
N THR A 62 10.40 -5.96 -7.07
CA THR A 62 11.55 -5.84 -6.17
C THR A 62 11.39 -6.53 -4.83
N VAL A 63 10.16 -6.75 -4.37
CA VAL A 63 9.90 -7.40 -3.08
C VAL A 63 9.48 -8.83 -3.29
N VAL A 64 8.36 -9.05 -3.99
CA VAL A 64 7.75 -10.38 -4.18
C VAL A 64 8.74 -11.43 -4.71
N PRO A 65 9.61 -11.16 -5.71
CA PRO A 65 10.51 -12.18 -6.25
C PRO A 65 11.56 -12.69 -5.27
N TYR A 66 11.87 -11.92 -4.24
CA TYR A 66 12.92 -12.23 -3.27
C TYR A 66 12.36 -12.79 -1.95
N LEU A 67 11.05 -12.77 -1.74
CA LEU A 67 10.44 -13.31 -0.53
C LEU A 67 10.71 -14.82 -0.39
N GLY A 68 11.13 -15.25 0.80
CA GLY A 68 11.46 -16.65 1.09
C GLY A 68 12.80 -17.12 0.54
N THR A 69 13.56 -16.27 -0.15
CA THR A 69 14.94 -16.58 -0.55
C THR A 69 15.88 -16.58 0.65
N ALA A 70 16.91 -17.43 0.63
CA ALA A 70 17.91 -17.46 1.70
C ALA A 70 18.87 -16.26 1.62
N GLY A 71 19.42 -15.86 2.77
CA GLY A 71 20.45 -14.83 2.83
C GLY A 71 19.91 -13.39 2.91
N PRO A 72 20.76 -12.37 2.67
CA PRO A 72 20.41 -10.97 2.83
C PRO A 72 19.25 -10.50 1.94
N GLY A 73 19.14 -11.02 0.71
CA GLY A 73 18.08 -10.65 -0.24
C GLY A 73 16.69 -10.93 0.31
N GLY A 74 16.43 -12.15 0.78
CA GLY A 74 15.12 -12.51 1.33
C GLY A 74 14.79 -11.80 2.63
N ARG A 75 15.78 -11.59 3.52
CA ARG A 75 15.57 -10.80 4.75
C ARG A 75 15.20 -9.35 4.43
N ASN A 76 15.86 -8.75 3.44
CA ASN A 76 15.55 -7.39 3.00
C ASN A 76 14.15 -7.30 2.41
N ALA A 77 13.75 -8.27 1.58
CA ALA A 77 12.42 -8.33 1.01
C ALA A 77 11.33 -8.46 2.08
N GLU A 78 11.52 -9.29 3.11
CA GLU A 78 10.59 -9.37 4.24
C GLU A 78 10.49 -8.05 5.01
N PHE A 79 11.61 -7.38 5.23
CA PHE A 79 11.63 -6.08 5.90
C PHE A 79 10.94 -5.00 5.07
N GLN A 80 11.22 -4.94 3.77
CA GLN A 80 10.56 -4.03 2.83
C GLN A 80 9.06 -4.27 2.78
N LEU A 81 8.60 -5.53 2.76
CA LEU A 81 7.17 -5.85 2.82
C LEU A 81 6.52 -5.31 4.10
N ARG A 82 7.17 -5.45 5.27
CA ARG A 82 6.68 -4.88 6.53
C ARG A 82 6.63 -3.35 6.50
N LEU A 83 7.63 -2.69 5.91
CA LEU A 83 7.63 -1.23 5.74
C LEU A 83 6.50 -0.75 4.83
N LEU A 84 6.25 -1.44 3.72
CA LEU A 84 5.15 -1.13 2.81
C LEU A 84 3.78 -1.34 3.48
N ALA A 85 3.69 -2.29 4.42
CA ALA A 85 2.48 -2.59 5.16
C ALA A 85 2.25 -1.67 6.39
N ALA A 86 3.30 -1.05 6.92
CA ALA A 86 3.26 -0.28 8.17
C ALA A 86 2.16 0.81 8.23
N PRO A 87 1.86 1.57 7.17
CA PRO A 87 0.78 2.56 7.19
C PRO A 87 -0.62 1.97 7.42
N TYR A 88 -0.78 0.65 7.24
CA TYR A 88 -2.05 -0.03 7.24
C TYR A 88 -2.24 -0.97 8.43
N VAL A 89 -1.38 -0.91 9.45
CA VAL A 89 -1.41 -1.85 10.59
C VAL A 89 -2.74 -1.83 11.36
N GLU A 90 -3.41 -0.68 11.41
CA GLU A 90 -4.73 -0.51 12.05
C GLU A 90 -5.90 -0.81 11.09
N HIS A 91 -5.62 -1.21 9.86
CA HIS A 91 -6.65 -1.54 8.90
C HIS A 91 -7.33 -2.85 9.31
N ARG A 92 -8.67 -2.88 9.31
CA ARG A 92 -9.47 -4.05 9.74
C ARG A 92 -9.03 -5.36 9.10
N ASP A 93 -8.69 -5.31 7.81
CA ASP A 93 -8.32 -6.49 7.02
C ASP A 93 -6.80 -6.78 7.04
N TYR A 94 -6.03 -6.09 7.89
CA TYR A 94 -4.60 -6.34 8.04
C TYR A 94 -4.36 -7.76 8.60
N PRO A 95 -3.50 -8.58 7.96
CA PRO A 95 -3.23 -9.93 8.44
C PRO A 95 -2.32 -9.86 9.67
N HIS A 96 -2.93 -9.90 10.86
CA HIS A 96 -2.21 -10.07 12.11
C HIS A 96 -1.73 -11.52 12.26
N ASP A 97 -0.62 -11.73 12.96
CA ASP A 97 -0.26 -13.07 13.42
C ASP A 97 -1.28 -13.50 14.48
N ASP A 98 -2.02 -14.58 14.24
CA ASP A 98 -2.99 -15.19 15.18
C ASP A 98 -2.35 -15.72 16.49
N GLY A 99 -1.12 -15.33 16.82
CA GLY A 99 -0.37 -15.72 18.01
C GLY A 99 -0.74 -14.97 19.30
N SER A 100 -1.64 -13.98 19.26
CA SER A 100 -2.04 -13.20 20.44
C SER A 100 -3.32 -13.70 21.15
N ALA A 101 -3.94 -14.79 20.67
CA ALA A 101 -5.07 -15.44 21.34
C ALA A 101 -4.67 -16.28 22.58
N ARG A 102 -3.41 -16.25 23.04
CA ARG A 102 -3.05 -16.62 24.41
C ARG A 102 -2.70 -15.35 25.19
N ARG A 103 -3.70 -14.76 25.85
CA ARG A 103 -3.45 -13.98 27.07
C ARG A 103 -3.14 -14.99 28.19
N PRO A 104 -1.90 -15.08 28.72
CA PRO A 104 -1.68 -15.73 29.98
C PRO A 104 -1.95 -14.72 31.10
N GLY A 105 -2.94 -15.01 31.95
CA GLY A 105 -3.06 -14.37 33.26
C GLY A 105 -4.09 -13.25 33.36
N SER A 106 -5.34 -13.61 33.62
CA SER A 106 -6.13 -12.89 34.62
C SER A 106 -5.98 -13.67 35.94
N PRO A 107 -5.42 -13.09 37.01
CA PRO A 107 -5.59 -13.66 38.34
C PRO A 107 -7.02 -13.38 38.83
N ALA A 108 -7.47 -14.29 39.70
CA ALA A 108 -8.77 -14.34 40.36
C ALA A 108 -9.04 -13.15 41.27
#